data_AF-A0A516X7P2-F1
#
_entry.id   AF-A0A516X7P2-F1
#
_cell.length_a   1.000
_cell.length_b   1.000
_cell.length_c   1.000
_cell.angle_alpha   90.00
_cell.angle_beta   90.00
_cell.angle_gamma   90.00
#
_symmetry.space_group_name_H-M   'P 1'
#
loop_
_entity.id
_entity.type
_entity.pdbx_description
1 polymer ?
#
loop_
_entity_poly.entity_id
_entity_poly.type
_entity_poly.pdbx_seq_one_letter_code
_entity_poly.pdbx_strand_id
1 'polypeptide(L)' 'MAVSHHRHDSGWPELPEGEHAVTELSSARSGGLSPFGEVIELPLPAEDLPYLHPITVPNR' A
#
# COMPACT_ATOMS: atom_id res chain seq x y z
N MET A 1 -29.49 -12.10 -12.12
CA MET A 1 -29.27 -10.64 -12.03
C MET A 1 -28.52 -10.39 -10.73
N ALA A 2 -27.23 -10.10 -10.79
CA ALA A 2 -26.43 -9.81 -9.59
C ALA A 2 -26.49 -8.31 -9.31
N VAL A 3 -26.84 -7.95 -8.08
CA VAL A 3 -26.84 -6.55 -7.63
C VAL A 3 -25.38 -6.15 -7.39
N SER A 4 -24.85 -5.25 -8.21
CA SER A 4 -23.57 -4.61 -7.93
C SER A 4 -23.77 -3.58 -6.81
N HIS A 5 -23.27 -3.89 -5.62
CA HIS A 5 -23.11 -2.90 -4.56
C HIS A 5 -21.99 -1.94 -4.97
N HIS A 6 -22.32 -0.70 -5.34
CA HIS A 6 -21.30 0.32 -5.49
C HIS A 6 -20.64 0.51 -4.11
N ARG A 7 -19.32 0.43 -4.04
CA ARG A 7 -18.58 0.82 -2.84
C ARG A 7 -18.04 2.21 -3.15
N HIS A 8 -18.66 3.23 -2.58
CA HIS A 8 -18.27 4.62 -2.80
C HIS A 8 -17.03 4.92 -1.96
N ASP A 9 -15.86 4.57 -2.48
CA ASP A 9 -14.59 4.96 -1.89
C ASP A 9 -14.25 6.37 -2.39
N SER A 10 -14.66 7.39 -1.61
CA SER A 10 -14.53 8.81 -1.96
C SER A 10 -13.07 9.28 -2.11
N GLY A 11 -12.08 8.44 -1.79
CA GLY A 11 -10.66 8.74 -1.95
C GLY A 11 -10.09 8.36 -3.31
N TRP A 12 -10.79 7.57 -4.14
CA TRP A 12 -10.25 7.12 -5.42
C TRP A 12 -10.61 8.05 -6.56
N PRO A 13 -9.64 8.36 -7.45
CA PRO A 13 -9.93 9.13 -8.64
C PRO A 13 -10.80 8.32 -9.61
N GLU A 14 -11.81 8.98 -10.19
CA GLU A 14 -12.53 8.46 -11.35
C GLU A 14 -11.63 8.58 -12.58
N LEU A 15 -11.13 7.45 -13.06
CA LEU A 15 -10.27 7.35 -14.24
C LEU A 15 -10.97 6.49 -15.30
N PRO A 16 -10.58 6.57 -16.58
CA PRO A 16 -11.06 5.67 -17.61
C PRO A 16 -10.84 4.19 -17.25
N GLU A 17 -11.68 3.31 -17.80
CA GLU A 17 -11.54 1.88 -17.60
C GLU A 17 -10.15 1.39 -18.06
N GLY A 18 -9.42 0.75 -17.14
CA GLY A 18 -8.03 0.31 -17.37
C GLY A 18 -6.95 1.23 -16.78
N GLU A 19 -7.29 2.43 -16.31
CA GLU A 19 -6.32 3.38 -15.76
C GLU A 19 -6.15 3.33 -14.23
N HIS A 20 -6.85 2.40 -13.56
CA HIS A 20 -6.87 2.32 -12.10
C HIS A 20 -5.72 1.52 -11.46
N ALA A 21 -4.95 0.74 -12.24
CA ALA A 21 -3.88 -0.09 -11.70
C ALA A 21 -2.49 0.45 -12.11
N VAL A 22 -1.89 1.25 -11.22
CA VAL A 22 -0.46 1.54 -11.29
C VAL A 22 0.29 0.38 -10.65
N THR A 23 1.05 -0.32 -11.45
CA THR A 23 2.00 -1.35 -11.04
C THR A 23 3.40 -0.89 -11.44
N GLU A 24 4.44 -1.54 -10.94
CA GLU A 24 5.80 -1.27 -11.43
C GLU A 24 5.89 -1.40 -12.96
N LEU A 25 5.16 -2.34 -13.56
CA LEU A 25 5.14 -2.59 -15.01
C LEU A 25 4.41 -1.50 -15.80
N SER A 26 3.40 -0.84 -15.21
CA SER A 26 2.60 0.21 -15.87
C SER A 26 3.03 1.64 -15.50
N SER A 27 4.08 1.79 -14.68
CA SER A 27 4.62 3.09 -14.30
C SER A 27 5.51 3.68 -15.39
N ALA A 28 5.41 5.00 -15.61
CA ALA A 28 6.32 5.72 -16.51
C ALA A 28 7.78 5.75 -16.00
N ARG A 29 8.01 5.44 -14.73
CA ARG A 29 9.34 5.38 -14.09
C ARG A 29 9.41 4.21 -13.11
N SER A 30 10.51 3.47 -13.12
CA SER A 30 10.77 2.49 -12.06
C SER A 30 10.94 3.22 -10.72
N GLY A 31 10.42 2.62 -9.64
CA GLY A 31 10.60 3.14 -8.29
C GLY A 31 12.05 2.99 -7.83
N GLY A 32 12.49 3.83 -6.90
CA GLY A 32 13.77 3.60 -6.22
C GLY A 32 13.72 2.29 -5.42
N LEU A 33 14.89 1.65 -5.23
CA LEU A 33 15.02 0.46 -4.38
C LEU A 33 14.56 0.70 -2.92
N SER A 34 14.41 1.97 -2.54
CA SER A 34 13.89 2.42 -1.25
C SER A 34 13.03 3.67 -1.45
N PRO A 35 11.94 3.84 -0.68
CA PRO A 35 11.14 5.06 -0.68
C PRO A 35 11.92 6.31 -0.24
N PHE A 36 13.05 6.14 0.46
CA PHE A 36 13.91 7.24 0.93
C PHE A 36 15.14 7.48 0.05
N GLY A 37 15.31 6.70 -1.03
CA GLY A 37 16.47 6.82 -1.93
C GLY A 37 17.79 6.25 -1.40
N GLU A 38 17.78 5.63 -0.22
CA GLU A 38 18.93 4.98 0.40
C GLU A 38 18.86 3.46 0.20
N VAL A 39 19.98 2.82 -0.12
CA VAL A 39 20.05 1.35 -0.20
C VAL A 39 20.10 0.80 1.23
N ILE A 40 19.08 0.03 1.62
CA ILE A 40 18.99 -0.63 2.92
C ILE A 40 19.19 -2.13 2.69
N GLU A 41 20.15 -2.72 3.40
CA GLU A 41 20.33 -4.17 3.44
C GLU A 41 19.28 -4.79 4.37
N LEU A 42 18.60 -5.83 3.88
CA LEU A 42 17.55 -6.55 4.61
C LEU A 42 17.98 -8.00 4.87
N PRO A 43 17.58 -8.59 6.01
CA PRO A 43 16.72 -8.04 7.06
C PRO A 43 17.48 -7.11 8.03
N LEU A 44 16.75 -6.17 8.63
CA LEU A 44 17.27 -5.37 9.74
C LEU A 44 17.30 -6.19 11.05
N PRO A 45 18.21 -5.85 11.99
CA PRO A 45 18.13 -6.33 13.37
C PRO A 45 16.76 -6.03 13.99
N ALA A 46 16.29 -6.90 14.88
CA ALA A 46 14.94 -6.81 15.41
C ALA A 46 14.71 -5.54 16.27
N GLU A 47 15.76 -5.08 16.94
CA GLU A 47 15.80 -3.85 17.73
C GLU A 47 15.68 -2.57 16.89
N ASP A 48 16.01 -2.64 15.60
CA ASP A 48 15.98 -1.49 14.67
C ASP A 48 14.66 -1.42 13.89
N LEU A 49 13.81 -2.45 13.98
CA LEU A 49 12.53 -2.46 13.31
C LEU A 49 11.57 -1.47 13.99
N PRO A 50 10.96 -0.51 13.27
CA PRO A 50 9.92 0.36 13.82
C PRO A 50 8.58 -0.36 14.04
N TYR A 51 8.59 -1.71 14.07
CA TYR A 51 7.41 -2.53 14.22
C TYR A 51 6.98 -2.58 15.69
N LEU A 52 5.76 -2.14 15.95
CA LEU A 52 5.09 -2.29 17.24
C LEU A 52 3.95 -3.29 17.07
N HIS A 53 4.01 -4.40 17.80
CA HIS A 53 2.94 -5.39 17.74
C HIS A 53 1.66 -4.79 18.33
N PRO A 54 0.57 -4.68 17.55
CA PRO A 54 -0.66 -4.07 18.03
C PRO A 54 -1.26 -4.93 19.13
N ILE A 55 -1.58 -4.30 20.26
CA ILE A 55 -2.31 -4.94 21.34
C ILE A 55 -3.74 -4.41 21.38
N THR A 56 -4.71 -5.32 21.32
CA THR A 56 -6.12 -4.97 21.52
C THR A 56 -6.50 -5.29 22.95
N VAL A 57 -6.92 -4.29 23.71
CA VAL A 57 -7.49 -4.50 25.05
C VAL A 57 -9.02 -4.58 24.90
N PRO A 58 -9.67 -5.72 25.18
CA PRO A 58 -11.12 -5.82 25.15
C PRO A 58 -11.74 -4.88 26.19
N ASN A 59 -12.91 -4.32 25.86
CA ASN A 59 -13.66 -3.46 26.78
C ASN A 59 -14.06 -4.26 28.03
N ARG A 60 -13.91 -3.66 29.22
CA ARG A 60 -14.30 -4.28 30.50
C ARG A 60 -15.75 -4.01 30.85
#